data_AF-A0A1Y5H7J9-F1
#
_entry.id   AF-A0A1Y5H7J9-F1
#
_cell.length_a   1.000
_cell.length_b   1.000
_cell.length_c   1.000
_cell.angle_alpha   90.00
_cell.angle_beta   90.00
_cell.angle_gamma   90.00
#
_symmetry.space_group_name_H-M   'P 1'
#
loop_
_entity.id
_entity.type
_entity.pdbx_description
1 polymer ?
#
loop_
_entity_poly.entity_id
_entity_poly.type
_entity_poly.pdbx_seq_one_letter_code
_entity_poly.pdbx_strand_id
1 'polypeptide(L)'
;MTYAFTPRLLPSPAAAAYLGVSESMLRKLGIPRKEQGAKRLYDRTDLDAHADELPYEGQPDNVDIEEQAVNACDDAFGVKR
;
A
#
# COMPACT_ATOMS: atom_id res chain seq x y z
N MET A 1 -15.43 -24.60 9.96
CA MET A 1 -14.89 -23.25 9.71
C MET A 1 -13.38 -23.31 9.68
N THR A 2 -12.76 -23.15 8.51
CA THR A 2 -11.31 -22.91 8.41
C THR A 2 -11.08 -21.40 8.45
N TYR A 3 -10.50 -20.90 9.54
CA TYR A 3 -10.04 -19.51 9.60
C TYR A 3 -8.76 -19.41 8.74
N ALA A 4 -8.90 -18.91 7.51
CA ALA A 4 -7.77 -18.59 6.65
C ALA A 4 -7.19 -17.26 7.12
N PHE A 5 -6.10 -17.31 7.88
CA PHE A 5 -5.36 -16.10 8.25
C PHE A 5 -4.37 -15.77 7.14
N THR A 6 -4.55 -14.61 6.51
CA THR A 6 -3.55 -14.10 5.56
C THR A 6 -2.28 -13.79 6.35
N PRO A 7 -1.16 -14.48 6.09
CA PRO A 7 0.08 -14.24 6.82
C PRO A 7 0.57 -12.82 6.53
N ARG A 8 1.22 -12.21 7.53
CA ARG A 8 1.80 -10.87 7.37
C ARG A 8 2.89 -10.84 6.30
N LEU A 9 3.67 -11.92 6.20
CA LEU A 9 4.72 -12.09 5.20
C LEU A 9 4.25 -13.03 4.09
N LEU A 10 4.28 -12.54 2.85
CA LEU A 10 3.77 -13.22 1.67
C LEU A 10 4.92 -13.64 0.74
N PRO A 11 4.94 -14.90 0.23
CA PRO A 11 5.84 -15.27 -0.85
C PRO A 11 5.44 -14.59 -2.16
N SER A 12 6.36 -14.51 -3.12
CA SER A 12 6.17 -13.83 -4.41
C SER A 12 4.83 -14.13 -5.13
N PRO A 13 4.38 -15.40 -5.27
CA PRO A 13 3.11 -15.69 -5.93
C PRO A 13 1.90 -15.13 -5.17
N ALA A 14 1.92 -15.22 -3.83
CA ALA A 14 0.83 -14.71 -2.99
C ALA A 14 0.80 -13.18 -2.94
N ALA A 15 1.97 -12.53 -2.91
CA ALA A 15 2.08 -11.07 -2.98
C ALA A 15 1.60 -10.52 -4.34
N ALA A 16 1.93 -11.21 -5.44
CA ALA A 16 1.45 -10.85 -6.78
C ALA A 16 -0.08 -10.99 -6.88
N ALA A 17 -0.62 -12.10 -6.37
CA ALA A 17 -2.07 -12.31 -6.29
C ALA A 17 -2.77 -11.27 -5.40
N TYR A 18 -2.13 -10.85 -4.31
CA TYR A 18 -2.66 -9.82 -3.40
C TYR A 18 -2.81 -8.46 -4.09
N LEU A 19 -1.82 -8.05 -4.90
CA LEU A 19 -1.87 -6.82 -5.69
C LEU A 19 -2.65 -6.96 -7.02
N GLY A 20 -3.08 -8.16 -7.39
CA GLY A 20 -3.74 -8.41 -8.68
C GLY A 20 -2.83 -8.28 -9.91
N VAL A 21 -1.51 -8.45 -9.74
CA VAL A 21 -0.51 -8.35 -10.82
C VAL A 21 0.21 -9.67 -11.06
N SER A 22 0.97 -9.77 -12.15
CA SER A 22 1.83 -10.93 -12.39
C SER A 22 3.09 -10.91 -11.51
N GLU A 23 3.69 -12.07 -11.23
CA GLU A 23 4.95 -12.14 -10.48
C GLU A 23 6.10 -11.39 -11.16
N SER A 24 6.10 -11.34 -12.50
CA SER A 24 7.09 -10.58 -13.26
C SER A 24 6.91 -9.08 -13.10
N MET A 25 5.66 -8.60 -13.03
CA MET A 25 5.35 -7.20 -12.73
C MET A 25 5.76 -6.85 -11.30
N LEU A 26 5.39 -7.68 -10.31
CA LEU A 26 5.75 -7.48 -8.91
C LEU A 26 7.26 -7.27 -8.71
N ARG A 27 8.08 -8.05 -9.43
CA ARG A 27 9.55 -7.92 -9.38
C ARG A 27 10.08 -6.61 -9.96
N LYS A 28 9.35 -5.99 -10.89
CA LYS A 28 9.70 -4.70 -11.50
C LYS A 28 9.28 -3.51 -10.64
N LEU A 29 8.27 -3.66 -9.78
CA LEU A 29 7.78 -2.59 -8.91
C LEU A 29 8.81 -2.14 -7.86
N GLY A 30 9.86 -2.93 -7.61
CA GLY A 30 10.94 -2.53 -6.70
C GLY A 30 10.55 -2.52 -5.21
N ILE A 31 9.39 -3.08 -4.86
CA ILE A 31 8.88 -3.14 -3.48
C ILE A 31 9.92 -3.83 -2.56
N PRO A 32 10.18 -3.28 -1.36
CA PRO A 32 11.11 -3.87 -0.40
C PRO A 32 10.77 -5.34 -0.10
N ARG A 33 11.81 -6.18 -0.04
CA ARG A 33 11.68 -7.61 0.27
C ARG A 33 12.43 -7.92 1.55
N LYS A 34 11.77 -8.58 2.49
CA LYS A 34 12.38 -9.12 3.72
C LYS A 34 13.06 -10.45 3.40
N GLU A 35 14.28 -10.60 3.89
CA GLU A 35 15.06 -11.83 3.76
C GLU A 35 14.86 -12.69 5.00
N GLN A 36 14.42 -13.94 4.80
CA GLN A 36 14.34 -14.95 5.85
C GLN A 36 15.13 -16.18 5.38
N GLY A 37 16.44 -16.16 5.60
CA GLY A 37 17.37 -17.14 5.03
C GLY A 37 17.38 -17.07 3.51
N ALA A 38 17.11 -18.21 2.84
CA ALA A 38 17.04 -18.27 1.38
C ALA A 38 15.71 -17.71 0.80
N LYS A 39 14.71 -17.41 1.65
CA LYS A 39 13.40 -16.94 1.20
C LYS A 39 13.35 -15.42 1.14
N ARG A 40 12.73 -14.91 0.08
CA ARG A 40 12.36 -13.51 -0.10
C ARG A 40 10.86 -13.38 0.11
N LEU A 41 10.46 -12.60 1.10
CA LEU A 41 9.06 -12.39 1.47
C LEU A 41 8.71 -10.90 1.38
N TYR A 42 7.45 -10.61 1.07
CA TYR A 42 6.91 -9.27 1.06
C TYR A 42 6.08 -9.06 2.32
N ASP A 43 6.22 -7.90 2.98
CA ASP A 43 5.30 -7.54 4.06
C ASP A 43 4.01 -7.02 3.43
N ARG A 44 2.87 -7.48 3.94
CA ARG A 44 1.57 -6.98 3.51
C ARG A 44 1.46 -5.46 3.67
N THR A 45 2.00 -4.88 4.74
CA THR A 45 1.94 -3.42 4.94
C THR A 45 2.70 -2.65 3.87
N ASP A 46 3.81 -3.20 3.37
CA ASP A 46 4.58 -2.57 2.29
C ASP A 46 3.83 -2.67 0.94
N LEU A 47 3.08 -3.76 0.74
CA LEU A 47 2.22 -3.91 -0.44
C LEU A 47 1.01 -2.95 -0.39
N ASP A 48 0.39 -2.80 0.78
CA ASP A 48 -0.73 -1.87 0.99
C ASP A 48 -0.25 -0.42 0.76
N ALA A 49 0.89 -0.02 1.33
CA ALA A 49 1.47 1.31 1.11
C ALA A 49 1.74 1.58 -0.38
N HIS A 50 2.27 0.60 -1.10
CA HIS A 50 2.46 0.75 -2.55
C HIS A 50 1.13 0.94 -3.30
N ALA A 51 0.07 0.25 -2.89
CA ALA A 51 -1.24 0.39 -3.51
C ALA A 51 -1.87 1.76 -3.20
N ASP A 52 -1.68 2.27 -1.98
CA ASP A 52 -2.19 3.59 -1.55
C ASP A 52 -1.47 4.75 -2.27
N GLU A 53 -0.19 4.55 -2.65
CA GLU A 53 0.60 5.52 -3.42
C GLU A 53 0.23 5.57 -4.91
N LEU A 54 -0.54 4.60 -5.43
CA LEU A 54 -0.89 4.59 -6.84
C LEU A 54 -1.90 5.71 -7.17
N PRO A 55 -1.63 6.52 -8.20
CA PRO A 55 -2.59 7.54 -8.63
C PRO A 55 -3.82 6.87 -9.25
N TYR A 56 -5.00 7.45 -8.98
CA TYR A 56 -6.21 7.10 -9.71
C TYR A 56 -6.14 7.69 -11.12
N GLU A 57 -6.70 6.97 -12.09
CA GLU A 57 -6.81 7.48 -13.46
C GLU A 57 -7.58 8.81 -13.49
N GLY A 58 -6.96 9.84 -14.07
CA GLY A 58 -7.55 11.18 -14.17
C GLY A 58 -7.44 12.04 -12.91
N GLN A 59 -6.83 11.54 -11.83
CA GLN A 59 -6.47 12.35 -10.67
C GLN A 59 -5.16 13.10 -10.96
N PRO A 60 -5.10 14.44 -10.84
CA PRO A 60 -3.83 15.14 -10.89
C PRO A 60 -2.95 14.64 -9.74
N ASP A 61 -1.69 14.34 -10.01
CA ASP A 61 -0.71 13.98 -8.99
C ASP A 61 -0.80 15.02 -7.87
N ASN A 62 -1.14 14.59 -6.66
CA ASN A 62 -1.39 15.47 -5.51
C ASN A 62 -0.07 16.08 -5.00
N VAL A 63 0.59 16.87 -5.83
CA VAL A 63 1.77 17.66 -5.45
C VAL A 63 1.34 18.92 -4.68
N ASP A 64 0.04 19.27 -4.66
CA ASP A 64 -0.44 20.52 -4.04
C ASP A 64 -1.63 20.37 -3.04
N ILE A 65 -2.05 19.15 -2.66
CA ILE A 65 -3.17 18.95 -1.69
C ILE A 65 -2.68 18.66 -0.26
N GLU A 66 -1.50 19.14 0.12
CA GLU A 66 -1.07 19.10 1.54
C GLU A 66 -1.67 20.27 2.37
N GLU A 67 -2.20 21.33 1.74
CA GLU A 67 -2.81 22.46 2.47
C GLU A 67 -4.28 22.25 2.88
N GLN A 68 -4.97 21.23 2.36
CA GLN A 68 -6.42 21.05 2.62
C GLN A 68 -6.74 20.05 3.74
N ALA A 69 -5.84 19.13 4.08
CA ALA A 69 -6.07 18.15 5.14
C ALA A 69 -5.87 18.71 6.56
N VAL A 70 -5.02 19.74 6.73
CA VAL A 70 -4.79 20.36 8.05
C VAL A 70 -5.97 21.20 8.53
N ASN A 71 -6.85 21.65 7.63
CA ASN A 71 -8.00 22.49 7.99
C ASN A 71 -9.35 21.75 8.02
N ALA A 72 -9.42 20.51 7.51
CA ALA A 72 -10.68 19.75 7.49
C ALA A 72 -11.14 19.32 8.90
N CYS A 73 -10.20 19.01 9.80
CA CYS A 73 -10.53 18.69 11.19
C CYS A 73 -11.01 19.93 11.95
N ASP A 74 -10.35 21.09 11.79
CA ASP A 74 -10.74 22.31 12.49
C ASP A 74 -12.10 22.86 12.03
N ASP A 75 -12.46 22.67 10.75
CA ASP A 75 -13.76 23.06 10.19
C ASP A 75 -14.89 22.11 10.63
N ALA A 76 -14.59 20.80 10.74
CA ALA A 76 -15.54 19.81 11.26
C ALA A 76 -15.83 19.97 12.76
N PHE A 77 -14.86 20.47 13.54
CA PHE A 77 -15.01 20.68 14.99
C PHE A 77 -15.25 22.14 15.40
N GLY A 78 -15.37 23.06 14.43
CA GLY A 78 -15.84 24.44 14.66
C GLY A 78 -14.93 25.30 15.53
N VAL A 79 -13.62 25.01 15.59
CA VAL A 79 -12.67 25.77 16.41
C VAL A 79 -12.23 27.01 15.63
N LYS A 80 -13.03 28.08 15.72
CA LYS A 80 -12.62 29.41 15.28
C LYS A 80 -11.77 30.05 16.40
N ARG A 81 -10.51 30.38 16.11
CA ARG A 81 -9.75 31.35 16.91
C ARG A 81 -10.20 32.77 16.61
#